data_AF-A0A973YZZ5-F1
#
_entry.id   AF-A0A973YZZ5-F1
#
_cell.length_a   1.000
_cell.length_b   1.000
_cell.length_c   1.000
_cell.angle_alpha   90.00
_cell.angle_beta   90.00
_cell.angle_gamma   90.00
#
_symmetry.space_group_name_H-M   'P 1'
#
loop_
_entity.id
_entity.type
_entity.pdbx_description
1 polymer ?
#
loop_
_entity_poly.entity_id
_entity_poly.type
_entity_poly.pdbx_seq_one_letter_code
_entity_poly.pdbx_strand_id
1 'polypeptide(L)'
;MGDNRYGGRGQGNGQGNGYGQGNDNKPTDLGQKVDWMTYSHQQLWEMINTGVDLKAAGSAQADWATVGKALGEVQELLAKAIGRTTQAWTGESAERAREALESVEKWALNTSEHADNVAKCIATEIEHVQTAREMMPPPAPAPPVVTPVAGASP
;
A
#
# COMPACT_ATOMS: atom_id res chain seq x y z
N MET A 1 28.11 44.60 -4.37
CA MET A 1 28.42 44.83 -5.79
C MET A 1 27.81 43.65 -6.53
N GLY A 2 26.54 43.71 -6.91
CA GLY A 2 26.04 44.45 -8.07
C GLY A 2 25.80 43.42 -9.18
N ASP A 3 24.60 42.82 -9.21
CA ASP A 3 23.53 43.16 -10.16
C ASP A 3 23.80 42.52 -11.53
N ASN A 4 23.08 41.44 -11.87
CA ASN A 4 22.90 41.06 -13.27
C ASN A 4 21.42 40.75 -13.52
N ARG A 5 20.70 41.86 -13.70
CA ARG A 5 19.36 41.94 -14.28
C ARG A 5 19.45 41.63 -15.78
N TYR A 6 18.77 40.58 -16.22
CA TYR A 6 18.25 40.51 -17.58
C TYR A 6 16.73 40.64 -17.51
N GLY A 7 16.24 41.80 -17.95
CA GLY A 7 14.83 42.06 -18.14
C GLY A 7 14.34 41.48 -19.47
N GLY A 8 13.05 41.15 -19.51
CA GLY A 8 12.36 40.75 -20.72
C GLY A 8 10.89 40.47 -20.48
N ARG A 9 10.08 41.53 -20.28
CA ARG A 9 8.62 41.46 -20.35
C ARG A 9 8.22 41.05 -21.77
N GLY A 10 7.63 39.87 -21.91
CA GLY A 10 6.86 39.45 -23.08
C GLY A 10 5.43 39.14 -22.62
N GLN A 11 4.54 40.11 -22.82
CA GLN A 11 3.10 39.99 -22.57
C GLN A 11 2.51 39.22 -23.76
N GLY A 12 2.18 37.95 -23.57
CA GLY A 12 1.55 37.09 -24.57
C GLY A 12 0.21 36.59 -24.07
N ASN A 13 -0.87 37.21 -24.55
CA ASN A 13 -2.24 36.71 -24.39
C ASN A 13 -2.36 35.36 -25.10
N GLY A 14 -2.43 34.28 -24.34
CA GLY A 14 -2.79 32.95 -24.82
C GLY A 14 -3.96 32.43 -23.99
N GLN A 15 -5.18 32.60 -24.51
CA GLN A 15 -6.36 31.89 -24.03
C GLN A 15 -6.17 30.40 -24.32
N GLY A 16 -5.62 29.67 -23.34
CA GLY A 16 -5.58 28.21 -23.32
C GLY A 16 -6.80 27.69 -22.57
N ASN A 17 -7.70 27.02 -23.28
CA ASN A 17 -8.84 26.30 -22.71
C ASN A 17 -8.33 25.33 -21.64
N GLY A 18 -8.68 25.58 -20.37
CA GLY A 18 -8.33 24.76 -19.23
C GLY A 18 -9.10 23.45 -19.22
N TYR A 19 -8.61 22.45 -19.93
CA TYR A 19 -8.97 21.06 -19.69
C TYR A 19 -8.00 20.47 -18.67
N GLY A 20 -8.52 20.16 -17.48
CA GLY A 20 -7.89 19.26 -16.51
C GLY A 20 -6.79 19.86 -15.64
N GLN A 21 -7.17 20.64 -14.61
CA GLN A 21 -6.35 20.66 -13.40
C GLN A 21 -6.52 19.29 -12.72
N GLY A 22 -5.59 18.38 -12.98
CA GLY A 22 -5.44 17.20 -12.14
C GLY A 22 -5.08 17.70 -10.74
N ASN A 23 -6.01 17.57 -9.79
CA ASN A 23 -5.65 17.74 -8.40
C ASN A 23 -4.61 16.67 -8.06
N ASP A 24 -3.38 17.09 -7.78
CA ASP A 24 -2.30 16.28 -7.19
C ASP A 24 -2.63 15.87 -5.74
N ASN A 25 -3.88 15.56 -5.44
CA ASN A 25 -4.39 15.27 -4.09
C ASN A 25 -4.11 13.83 -3.65
N LYS A 26 -3.27 13.08 -4.39
CA LYS A 26 -2.92 11.71 -4.03
C LYS A 26 -2.28 11.71 -2.63
N PRO A 27 -2.74 10.87 -1.71
CA PRO A 27 -2.14 10.79 -0.38
C PRO A 27 -0.66 10.43 -0.51
N THR A 28 0.21 11.17 0.19
CA THR A 28 1.68 10.93 0.15
C THR A 28 2.16 10.12 1.35
N ASP A 29 1.29 9.88 2.33
CA ASP A 29 1.55 9.08 3.52
C ASP A 29 0.41 8.08 3.76
N LEU A 30 0.76 6.91 4.34
CA LEU A 30 -0.18 5.81 4.62
C LEU A 30 -1.22 6.18 5.68
N GLY A 31 -0.89 7.08 6.61
CA GLY A 31 -1.80 7.53 7.68
C GLY A 31 -2.65 8.74 7.31
N GLN A 32 -2.48 9.30 6.11
CA GLN A 32 -3.17 10.52 5.72
C GLN A 32 -4.67 10.27 5.55
N LYS A 33 -5.49 11.09 6.22
CA LYS A 33 -6.94 11.07 6.00
C LYS A 33 -7.26 11.61 4.61
N VAL A 34 -8.01 10.85 3.84
CA VAL A 34 -8.42 11.18 2.47
C VAL A 34 -9.88 11.60 2.47
N ASP A 35 -10.19 12.79 1.95
CA ASP A 35 -11.57 13.18 1.66
C ASP A 35 -11.97 12.71 0.26
N TRP A 36 -12.57 11.53 0.21
CA TRP A 36 -12.98 10.86 -1.03
C TRP A 36 -14.04 11.64 -1.81
N MET A 37 -14.82 12.52 -1.16
CA MET A 37 -15.87 13.31 -1.80
C MET A 37 -15.32 14.43 -2.70
N THR A 38 -14.02 14.72 -2.61
CA THR A 38 -13.36 15.72 -3.46
C THR A 38 -12.97 15.20 -4.84
N TYR A 39 -13.04 13.89 -5.06
CA TYR A 39 -12.71 13.27 -6.33
C TYR A 39 -13.95 13.06 -7.19
N SER A 40 -13.81 13.28 -8.50
CA SER A 40 -14.85 12.90 -9.46
C SER A 40 -14.97 11.37 -9.58
N HIS A 41 -16.15 10.88 -9.99
CA HIS A 41 -16.37 9.44 -10.25
C HIS A 41 -15.34 8.87 -11.23
N GLN A 42 -14.99 9.62 -12.28
CA GLN A 42 -13.94 9.25 -13.24
C GLN A 42 -12.60 9.01 -12.53
N GLN A 43 -12.18 9.93 -11.65
CA GLN A 43 -10.91 9.82 -10.93
C GLN A 43 -10.90 8.63 -9.97
N LEU A 44 -12.00 8.39 -9.24
CA LEU A 44 -12.13 7.23 -8.35
C LEU A 44 -12.07 5.91 -9.14
N TRP A 45 -12.77 5.86 -10.27
CA TRP A 45 -12.77 4.71 -11.15
C TRP A 45 -11.38 4.43 -11.73
N GLU A 46 -10.66 5.46 -12.16
CA GLU A 46 -9.27 5.32 -12.62
C GLU A 46 -8.34 4.85 -11.50
N MET A 47 -8.43 5.44 -10.31
CA MET A 47 -7.60 5.06 -9.15
C MET A 47 -7.75 3.58 -8.81
N ILE A 48 -8.97 3.05 -8.80
CA ILE A 48 -9.18 1.67 -8.41
C ILE A 48 -8.84 0.66 -9.53
N ASN A 49 -9.08 1.02 -10.80
CA ASN A 49 -8.85 0.11 -11.93
C ASN A 49 -7.41 0.14 -12.46
N THR A 50 -6.71 1.27 -12.33
CA THR A 50 -5.35 1.45 -12.86
C THR A 50 -4.30 1.74 -11.80
N GLY A 51 -4.70 2.28 -10.65
CA GLY A 51 -3.78 2.66 -9.58
C GLY A 51 -3.39 1.54 -8.62
N VAL A 52 -4.09 0.40 -8.62
CA VAL A 52 -3.83 -0.72 -7.70
C VAL A 52 -3.34 -1.96 -8.45
N ASP A 53 -2.14 -2.41 -8.10
CA ASP A 53 -1.55 -3.67 -8.57
C ASP A 53 -1.88 -4.83 -7.61
N LEU A 54 -3.01 -5.51 -7.88
CA LEU A 54 -3.43 -6.69 -7.12
C LEU A 54 -2.48 -7.89 -7.27
N LYS A 55 -1.71 -7.95 -8.36
CA LYS A 55 -0.76 -9.05 -8.57
C LYS A 55 0.45 -8.87 -7.65
N ALA A 56 0.99 -7.66 -7.57
CA ALA A 56 2.05 -7.34 -6.64
C ALA A 56 1.59 -7.55 -5.18
N ALA A 57 0.37 -7.12 -4.82
CA ALA A 57 -0.20 -7.36 -3.50
C ALA A 57 -0.34 -8.85 -3.18
N GLY A 58 -0.88 -9.65 -4.10
CA GLY A 58 -0.99 -11.11 -3.92
C GLY A 58 0.36 -11.81 -3.79
N SER A 59 1.39 -11.33 -4.51
CA SER A 59 2.76 -11.85 -4.36
C SER A 59 3.32 -11.53 -2.98
N ALA A 60 3.16 -10.28 -2.51
CA ALA A 60 3.58 -9.88 -1.17
C ALA A 60 2.85 -10.67 -0.07
N GLN A 61 1.55 -10.95 -0.23
CA GLN A 61 0.78 -11.80 0.67
C GLN A 61 1.35 -13.22 0.76
N ALA A 62 1.72 -13.82 -0.37
CA ALA A 62 2.34 -15.14 -0.42
C ALA A 62 3.75 -15.15 0.21
N ASP A 63 4.54 -14.11 -0.03
CA ASP A 63 5.87 -13.97 0.55
C ASP A 63 5.81 -13.89 2.08
N TRP A 64 4.90 -13.07 2.64
CA TRP A 64 4.70 -12.99 4.08
C TRP A 64 4.24 -14.31 4.70
N ALA A 65 3.30 -15.02 4.05
CA ALA A 65 2.88 -16.34 4.49
C ALA A 65 4.04 -17.37 4.47
N THR A 66 4.94 -17.27 3.48
CA THR A 66 6.12 -18.12 3.38
C THR A 66 7.11 -17.85 4.51
N VAL A 67 7.35 -16.56 4.83
CA VAL A 67 8.18 -16.16 5.97
C VAL A 67 7.61 -16.67 7.28
N GLY A 68 6.28 -16.52 7.49
CA GLY A 68 5.58 -17.03 8.66
C GLY A 68 5.83 -18.52 8.84
N LYS A 69 5.51 -19.32 7.82
CA LYS A 69 5.74 -20.77 7.82
C LYS A 69 7.19 -21.14 8.14
N ALA A 70 8.17 -20.50 7.50
CA ALA A 70 9.58 -20.82 7.72
C ALA A 70 10.03 -20.55 9.16
N LEU A 71 9.56 -19.46 9.77
CA LEU A 71 9.86 -19.14 11.16
C LEU A 71 9.17 -20.10 12.14
N GLY A 72 7.95 -20.53 11.85
CA GLY A 72 7.27 -21.60 12.60
C GLY A 72 8.04 -22.92 12.54
N GLU A 73 8.54 -23.31 11.38
CA GLU A 73 9.38 -24.52 11.24
C GLU A 73 10.69 -24.42 12.05
N VAL A 74 11.34 -23.26 12.05
CA VAL A 74 12.55 -23.01 12.88
C VAL A 74 12.22 -23.12 14.36
N GLN A 75 11.12 -22.54 14.81
CA GLN A 75 10.64 -22.63 16.19
C GLN A 75 10.46 -24.08 16.62
N GLU A 76 9.78 -24.91 15.80
CA GLU A 76 9.59 -26.32 16.11
C GLU A 76 10.90 -27.10 16.20
N LEU A 77 11.85 -26.82 15.31
CA LEU A 77 13.16 -27.48 15.30
C LEU A 77 13.95 -27.14 16.56
N LEU A 78 13.91 -25.88 17.00
CA LEU A 78 14.55 -25.43 18.24
C LEU A 78 13.92 -26.11 19.46
N ALA A 79 12.58 -26.13 19.57
CA ALA A 79 11.89 -26.80 20.67
C ALA A 79 12.26 -28.30 20.76
N LYS A 80 12.31 -28.98 19.60
CA LYS A 80 12.74 -30.39 19.51
C LYS A 80 14.20 -30.56 19.93
N ALA A 81 15.09 -29.65 19.55
CA ALA A 81 16.51 -29.70 19.90
C ALA A 81 16.73 -29.50 21.40
N ILE A 82 16.06 -28.51 22.01
CA ILE A 82 16.08 -28.27 23.46
C ILE A 82 15.68 -29.55 24.19
N GLY A 83 14.53 -30.13 23.84
CA GLY A 83 14.02 -31.35 24.50
C GLY A 83 14.94 -32.58 24.40
N ARG A 84 15.71 -32.73 23.31
CA ARG A 84 16.67 -33.84 23.15
C ARG A 84 17.94 -33.67 23.98
N THR A 85 18.37 -32.44 24.23
CA THR A 85 19.65 -32.15 24.90
C THR A 85 19.56 -32.20 26.43
N THR A 86 18.35 -32.17 27.00
CA THR A 86 18.11 -32.06 28.44
C THR A 86 18.72 -33.20 29.27
N GLN A 87 18.80 -34.41 28.72
CA GLN A 87 19.29 -35.58 29.45
C GLN A 87 20.80 -35.85 29.28
N ALA A 88 21.38 -35.42 28.15
CA ALA A 88 22.77 -35.73 27.80
C ALA A 88 23.76 -34.64 28.25
N TRP A 89 23.28 -33.41 28.45
CA TRP A 89 24.11 -32.26 28.82
C TRP A 89 23.51 -31.51 30.01
N THR A 90 24.22 -31.48 31.13
CA THR A 90 23.75 -30.88 32.40
C THR A 90 24.75 -29.87 32.95
N GLY A 91 24.32 -29.11 33.96
CA GLY A 91 25.10 -28.05 34.61
C GLY A 91 24.76 -26.65 34.12
N GLU A 92 25.38 -25.64 34.73
CA GLU A 92 25.05 -24.22 34.57
C GLU A 92 25.17 -23.73 33.11
N SER A 93 26.16 -24.23 32.36
CA SER A 93 26.31 -23.88 30.94
C SER A 93 25.19 -24.44 30.07
N ALA A 94 24.70 -25.64 30.40
CA ALA A 94 23.57 -26.23 29.69
C ALA A 94 22.28 -25.44 29.95
N GLU A 95 22.10 -24.95 31.17
CA GLU A 95 20.93 -24.14 31.53
C GLU A 95 20.91 -22.80 30.81
N ARG A 96 22.02 -22.05 30.82
CA ARG A 96 22.13 -20.80 30.06
C ARG A 96 21.89 -20.98 28.57
N ALA A 97 22.32 -22.10 28.01
CA ALA A 97 22.06 -22.41 26.60
C ALA A 97 20.58 -22.64 26.33
N ARG A 98 19.85 -23.33 27.22
CA ARG A 98 18.39 -23.52 27.10
C ARG A 98 17.66 -22.19 27.19
N GLU A 99 17.98 -21.36 28.18
CA GLU A 99 17.37 -20.03 28.32
C GLU A 99 17.53 -19.17 27.05
N ALA A 100 18.73 -19.18 26.45
CA ALA A 100 18.99 -18.47 25.21
C ALA A 100 18.18 -19.04 24.03
N LEU A 101 18.09 -20.37 23.92
CA LEU A 101 17.33 -21.02 22.85
C LEU A 101 15.83 -20.81 22.99
N GLU A 102 15.28 -20.84 24.21
CA GLU A 102 13.88 -20.51 24.51
C GLU A 102 13.54 -19.06 24.12
N SER A 103 14.48 -18.12 24.33
CA SER A 103 14.31 -16.73 23.89
C SER A 103 14.20 -16.62 22.37
N VAL A 104 15.06 -17.33 21.63
CA VAL A 104 15.03 -17.37 20.16
C VAL A 104 13.77 -18.07 19.65
N GLU A 105 13.37 -19.18 20.28
CA GLU A 105 12.14 -19.91 19.98
C GLU A 105 10.92 -18.97 20.08
N LYS A 106 10.81 -18.24 21.19
CA LYS A 106 9.72 -17.29 21.41
C LYS A 106 9.73 -16.15 20.39
N TRP A 107 10.91 -15.64 20.04
CA TRP A 107 11.03 -14.62 19.01
C TRP A 107 10.58 -15.13 17.64
N ALA A 108 10.97 -16.36 17.27
CA ALA A 108 10.57 -16.98 16.02
C ALA A 108 9.06 -17.20 15.96
N LEU A 109 8.45 -17.67 17.05
CA LEU A 109 6.99 -17.83 17.17
C LEU A 109 6.27 -16.50 16.95
N ASN A 110 6.62 -15.46 17.71
CA ASN A 110 5.96 -14.16 17.62
C ASN A 110 6.11 -13.57 16.20
N THR A 111 7.30 -13.69 15.62
CA THR A 111 7.56 -13.14 14.28
C THR A 111 6.80 -13.92 13.20
N SER A 112 6.66 -15.24 13.36
CA SER A 112 5.79 -16.08 12.52
C SER A 112 4.35 -15.58 12.55
N GLU A 113 3.79 -15.39 13.75
CA GLU A 113 2.42 -14.90 13.93
C GLU A 113 2.22 -13.50 13.34
N HIS A 114 3.21 -12.61 13.49
CA HIS A 114 3.18 -11.28 12.87
C HIS A 114 3.19 -11.36 11.35
N ALA A 115 4.03 -12.21 10.75
CA ALA A 115 4.07 -12.42 9.30
C ALA A 115 2.72 -12.94 8.76
N ASP A 116 2.10 -13.89 9.47
CA ASP A 116 0.78 -14.39 9.13
C ASP A 116 -0.31 -13.30 9.22
N ASN A 117 -0.22 -12.43 10.22
CA ASN A 117 -1.14 -11.31 10.36
C ASN A 117 -0.98 -10.29 9.21
N VAL A 118 0.25 -9.99 8.79
CA VAL A 118 0.50 -9.13 7.63
C VAL A 118 -0.10 -9.76 6.36
N ALA A 119 0.11 -11.06 6.14
CA ALA A 119 -0.47 -11.77 5.00
C ALA A 119 -2.01 -11.69 4.99
N LYS A 120 -2.66 -11.87 6.15
CA LYS A 120 -4.12 -11.72 6.30
C LYS A 120 -4.59 -10.30 6.00
N CYS A 121 -3.90 -9.27 6.52
CA CYS A 121 -4.24 -7.89 6.23
C CYS A 121 -4.16 -7.59 4.73
N ILE A 122 -3.11 -8.05 4.04
CA ILE A 122 -2.99 -7.86 2.59
C ILE A 122 -4.15 -8.55 1.86
N ALA A 123 -4.54 -9.77 2.28
CA ALA A 123 -5.69 -10.46 1.69
C ALA A 123 -7.00 -9.67 1.85
N THR A 124 -7.25 -9.11 3.04
CA THR A 124 -8.41 -8.23 3.27
C THR A 124 -8.39 -6.99 2.40
N GLU A 125 -7.24 -6.33 2.22
CA GLU A 125 -7.14 -5.16 1.33
C GLU A 125 -7.36 -5.52 -0.15
N ILE A 126 -6.90 -6.70 -0.60
CA ILE A 126 -7.20 -7.22 -1.93
C ILE A 126 -8.72 -7.38 -2.11
N GLU A 127 -9.41 -7.98 -1.14
CA GLU A 127 -10.87 -8.15 -1.16
C GLU A 127 -11.62 -6.81 -1.18
N HIS A 128 -11.16 -5.81 -0.41
CA HIS A 128 -11.74 -4.46 -0.44
C HIS A 128 -11.64 -3.82 -1.81
N VAL A 129 -10.47 -3.92 -2.47
CA VAL A 129 -10.27 -3.37 -3.81
C VAL A 129 -11.12 -4.11 -4.84
N GLN A 130 -11.22 -5.45 -4.76
CA GLN A 130 -12.08 -6.23 -5.64
C GLN A 130 -13.56 -5.83 -5.48
N THR A 131 -14.04 -5.76 -4.24
CA THR A 131 -15.40 -5.33 -3.92
C THR A 131 -15.68 -3.93 -4.47
N ALA A 132 -14.77 -2.99 -4.27
CA ALA A 132 -14.96 -1.63 -4.76
C ALA A 132 -14.90 -1.54 -6.30
N ARG A 133 -14.17 -2.42 -7.01
CA ARG A 133 -14.24 -2.53 -8.48
C ARG A 133 -15.59 -3.04 -8.95
N GLU A 134 -16.13 -4.05 -8.28
CA GLU A 134 -17.43 -4.64 -8.61
C GLU A 134 -18.58 -3.64 -8.37
N MET A 135 -18.50 -2.87 -7.29
CA MET A 135 -19.53 -1.93 -6.88
C MET A 135 -19.45 -0.57 -7.61
N MET A 136 -18.36 -0.30 -8.36
CA MET A 136 -18.15 0.98 -9.04
C MET A 136 -18.36 0.84 -10.56
N PRO A 137 -19.55 1.19 -11.09
CA PRO A 137 -19.82 1.09 -12.51
C PRO A 137 -18.93 2.04 -13.33
N PRO A 138 -18.69 1.73 -14.63
CA PRO A 138 -17.93 2.61 -15.50
C PRO A 138 -18.53 4.02 -15.56
N PRO A 139 -17.70 5.07 -15.60
CA PRO A 139 -18.15 6.45 -15.75
C PRO A 139 -18.96 6.63 -17.04
N ALA A 140 -20.08 7.34 -16.94
CA ALA A 140 -20.87 7.72 -18.12
C ALA A 140 -20.09 8.72 -18.98
N PRO A 141 -20.20 8.66 -20.32
CA PRO A 141 -19.58 9.64 -21.20
C PRO A 141 -20.09 11.05 -20.87
N ALA A 142 -19.19 12.04 -20.93
CA ALA A 142 -19.55 13.42 -20.66
C ALA A 142 -20.72 13.86 -21.57
N PRO A 143 -21.72 14.58 -21.04
CA PRO A 143 -22.79 15.10 -21.87
C PRO A 143 -22.20 15.99 -22.97
N PRO A 144 -22.76 15.98 -24.19
CA PRO A 144 -22.26 16.80 -25.28
C PRO A 144 -22.24 18.27 -24.86
N VAL A 145 -21.15 18.96 -25.16
CA VAL A 145 -21.01 20.38 -24.87
C VAL A 145 -22.08 21.13 -25.65
N VAL A 146 -23.09 21.65 -24.95
CA VAL A 146 -24.08 22.55 -25.55
C VAL A 146 -23.36 23.88 -25.75
N THR A 147 -22.87 24.15 -26.97
CA THR A 147 -22.44 25.49 -27.33
C THR A 147 -23.67 26.39 -27.32
N PRO A 148 -23.78 27.41 -26.44
CA PRO A 148 -24.88 28.35 -26.53
C PRO A 148 -24.80 29.02 -27.91
N VAL A 149 -25.87 28.90 -28.69
CA VAL A 149 -26.02 29.60 -29.97
C VAL A 149 -25.97 31.10 -29.67
N ALA A 150 -24.85 31.73 -30.02
CA ALA A 150 -24.73 33.18 -30.03
C ALA A 150 -25.64 33.71 -31.15
N GLY A 151 -26.85 34.15 -30.80
CA GLY A 151 -27.78 34.71 -31.79
C GLY A 151 -29.11 35.13 -31.19
N ALA A 152 -29.15 36.34 -30.62
CA ALA A 152 -30.21 37.33 -30.85
C ALA A 152 -29.99 38.54 -29.93
N SER A 153 -29.39 39.61 -30.46
CA SER A 153 -29.66 40.97 -29.98
C SER A 153 -30.40 41.71 -31.09
N PRO A 154 -31.58 42.30 -30.82
CA PRO A 154 -32.16 43.31 -31.69
C PRO A 154 -31.38 44.62 -31.62
#